data_AF-A0A7Y6UDT5-F1
#
_entry.id   AF-A0A7Y6UDT5-F1
#
_cell.length_a   1.000
_cell.length_b   1.000
_cell.length_c   1.000
_cell.angle_alpha   90.00
_cell.angle_beta   90.00
_cell.angle_gamma   90.00
#
_symmetry.space_group_name_H-M   'P 1'
#
loop_
_entity.id
_entity.type
_entity.pdbx_description
1 polymer ?
#
loop_
_entity_poly.entity_id
_entity_poly.type
_entity_poly.pdbx_seq_one_letter_code
_entity_poly.pdbx_strand_id
1 'polypeptide(L)'
;MPHADPKARLIALASRIEADPAALDERETGDALAMEVGGEAALRWRLGVLRALMVAPPDGDAVREAYGELVDRYRDDAASLATIRPIGDEIRRLEAEGSLPSTLVARSDRRSRSKL
;
A
#
# COMPACT_ATOMS: atom_id res chain seq x y z
N MET A 1 -34.73 -3.78 -1.43
CA MET A 1 -33.47 -3.00 -1.30
C MET A 1 -32.61 -3.37 -2.50
N PRO A 2 -32.30 -2.47 -3.44
CA PRO A 2 -31.36 -2.82 -4.49
C PRO A 2 -30.00 -3.04 -3.80
N HIS A 3 -29.49 -4.27 -3.81
CA HIS A 3 -28.10 -4.52 -3.44
C HIS A 3 -27.25 -3.73 -4.43
N ALA A 4 -26.69 -2.60 -4.00
CA ALA A 4 -25.82 -1.79 -4.84
C ALA A 4 -24.67 -2.66 -5.37
N ASP A 5 -24.44 -2.60 -6.69
CA ASP A 5 -23.43 -3.37 -7.41
C ASP A 5 -22.09 -3.39 -6.63
N PRO A 6 -21.59 -4.57 -6.20
CA PRO A 6 -20.34 -4.69 -5.46
C PRO A 6 -19.17 -4.00 -6.15
N LYS A 7 -19.11 -4.04 -7.49
CA LYS A 7 -18.06 -3.37 -8.26
C LYS A 7 -18.19 -1.84 -8.19
N ALA A 8 -19.39 -1.31 -8.37
CA ALA A 8 -19.64 0.12 -8.24
C ALA A 8 -19.30 0.64 -6.83
N ARG A 9 -19.63 -0.13 -5.79
CA ARG A 9 -19.26 0.19 -4.40
C ARG A 9 -17.74 0.22 -4.22
N LEU A 10 -17.02 -0.78 -4.72
CA LEU A 10 -15.57 -0.83 -4.63
C LEU A 10 -14.90 0.34 -5.37
N ILE A 11 -15.42 0.71 -6.54
CA ILE A 11 -14.94 1.89 -7.29
C ILE A 11 -15.15 3.18 -6.50
N ALA A 12 -16.29 3.32 -5.82
CA ALA A 12 -16.57 4.48 -4.97
C ALA A 12 -15.62 4.55 -3.77
N LEU A 13 -15.34 3.41 -3.12
CA LEU A 13 -14.36 3.33 -2.03
C LEU A 13 -12.95 3.67 -2.51
N ALA A 14 -12.53 3.13 -3.65
CA ALA A 14 -11.22 3.44 -4.25
C ALA A 14 -11.09 4.93 -4.57
N SER A 15 -12.12 5.55 -5.14
CA SER A 15 -12.14 6.99 -5.41
C SER A 15 -12.05 7.83 -4.13
N ARG A 16 -12.67 7.37 -3.04
CA ARG A 16 -12.65 8.05 -1.74
C ARG A 16 -11.26 8.02 -1.11
N ILE A 17 -10.62 6.84 -1.04
CA ILE A 17 -9.28 6.72 -0.43
C ILE A 17 -8.20 7.41 -1.28
N GLU A 18 -8.36 7.47 -2.60
CA GLU A 18 -7.50 8.27 -3.48
C GLU A 18 -7.62 9.78 -3.22
N ALA A 19 -8.82 10.27 -2.90
CA ALA A 19 -9.06 11.67 -2.59
C ALA A 19 -8.67 12.03 -1.15
N ASP A 20 -8.82 11.08 -0.23
CA ASP A 20 -8.51 11.24 1.19
C ASP A 20 -7.82 9.97 1.74
N PRO A 21 -6.48 9.98 1.83
CA PRO A 21 -5.70 8.92 2.46
C PRO A 21 -6.12 8.58 3.90
N ALA A 22 -6.79 9.49 4.61
CA ALA A 22 -7.30 9.22 5.97
C ALA A 22 -8.54 8.32 5.99
N ALA A 23 -9.18 8.03 4.85
CA ALA A 23 -10.39 7.21 4.75
C ALA A 23 -10.13 5.69 4.92
N LEU A 24 -9.13 5.29 5.69
CA LEU A 24 -8.78 3.89 5.96
C LEU A 24 -9.79 3.16 6.85
N ASP A 25 -10.72 3.86 7.50
CA ASP A 25 -11.76 3.26 8.35
C ASP A 25 -12.63 2.23 7.62
N GLU A 26 -12.76 2.35 6.29
CA GLU A 26 -13.53 1.40 5.47
C GLU A 26 -12.67 0.26 4.90
N ARG A 27 -11.42 0.10 5.37
CA ARG A 27 -10.47 -0.86 4.79
C ARG A 27 -11.01 -2.28 4.75
N GLU A 28 -11.59 -2.75 5.85
CA GLU A 28 -12.14 -4.10 5.95
C GLU A 28 -13.25 -4.33 4.90
N THR A 29 -14.14 -3.35 4.73
CA THR A 29 -15.23 -3.43 3.75
C THR A 29 -14.70 -3.42 2.31
N GLY A 30 -13.73 -2.54 2.03
CA GLY A 30 -13.12 -2.48 0.70
C GLY A 30 -12.32 -3.74 0.37
N ASP A 31 -11.59 -4.32 1.34
CA ASP A 31 -10.84 -5.56 1.16
C ASP A 31 -11.78 -6.75 0.89
N ALA A 32 -12.90 -6.85 1.61
CA ALA A 32 -13.93 -7.85 1.34
C ALA A 32 -14.50 -7.72 -0.09
N LEU A 33 -14.87 -6.51 -0.50
CA LEU A 33 -15.36 -6.24 -1.86
C LEU A 33 -14.29 -6.52 -2.92
N ALA A 34 -13.02 -6.21 -2.64
CA ALA A 34 -11.91 -6.46 -3.55
C ALA A 34 -11.61 -7.96 -3.71
N MET A 35 -11.92 -8.80 -2.72
CA MET A 35 -11.88 -10.25 -2.86
C MET A 35 -13.05 -10.77 -3.71
N GLU A 36 -14.24 -10.20 -3.57
CA GLU A 36 -15.43 -10.58 -4.34
C GLU A 36 -15.34 -10.16 -5.82
N VAL A 37 -14.94 -8.91 -6.09
CA VAL A 37 -14.98 -8.30 -7.42
C VAL A 37 -13.76 -8.66 -8.27
N GLY A 38 -12.57 -8.74 -7.66
CA GLY A 38 -11.32 -8.99 -8.37
C GLY A 38 -10.96 -7.96 -9.46
N GLY A 39 -10.01 -8.34 -10.32
CA GLY A 39 -9.60 -7.57 -11.49
C GLY A 39 -9.08 -6.15 -11.18
N GLU A 40 -9.29 -5.25 -12.14
CA GLU A 40 -8.78 -3.88 -12.12
C GLU A 40 -9.36 -3.05 -10.96
N ALA A 41 -10.65 -3.19 -10.65
CA ALA A 41 -11.28 -2.46 -9.54
C ALA A 41 -10.65 -2.83 -8.20
N ALA A 42 -10.35 -4.13 -8.01
CA ALA A 42 -9.68 -4.61 -6.83
C ALA A 42 -8.20 -4.21 -6.75
N LEU A 43 -7.51 -4.15 -7.90
CA LEU A 43 -6.14 -3.61 -7.96
C LEU A 43 -6.14 -2.13 -7.57
N ARG A 44 -7.03 -1.33 -8.16
CA ARG A 44 -7.15 0.12 -7.88
C ARG A 44 -7.38 0.38 -6.40
N TRP A 45 -8.33 -0.32 -5.78
CA TRP A 45 -8.56 -0.24 -4.34
C TRP A 45 -7.28 -0.51 -3.52
N ARG A 46 -6.60 -1.62 -3.81
CA ARG A 46 -5.39 -2.01 -3.06
C ARG A 46 -4.23 -1.04 -3.24
N LEU A 47 -4.09 -0.45 -4.43
CA LEU A 47 -3.13 0.62 -4.68
C LEU A 47 -3.49 1.87 -3.86
N GLY A 48 -4.78 2.23 -3.78
CA GLY A 48 -5.27 3.31 -2.92
C GLY A 48 -4.95 3.08 -1.45
N VAL A 49 -5.17 1.87 -0.93
CA VAL A 49 -4.79 1.49 0.45
C VAL A 49 -3.29 1.60 0.67
N LEU A 50 -2.46 1.07 -0.24
CA LEU A 50 -1.01 1.16 -0.11
C LEU A 50 -0.54 2.62 -0.10
N ARG A 51 -1.10 3.46 -0.97
CA ARG A 51 -0.82 4.90 -1.01
C ARG A 51 -1.23 5.60 0.28
N ALA A 52 -2.36 5.24 0.86
CA ALA A 52 -2.79 5.77 2.15
C ALA A 52 -1.84 5.38 3.29
N LEU A 53 -1.39 4.12 3.33
CA LEU A 53 -0.40 3.66 4.29
C LEU A 53 0.93 4.39 4.15
N MET A 54 1.35 4.73 2.92
CA MET A 54 2.56 5.54 2.71
C MET A 54 2.44 6.97 3.25
N VAL A 55 1.22 7.52 3.37
CA VAL A 55 0.97 8.86 3.92
C VAL A 55 0.92 8.81 5.44
N ALA A 56 0.26 7.80 6.01
CA ALA A 56 0.08 7.64 7.44
C ALA A 56 0.30 6.17 7.86
N PRO A 57 1.56 5.73 7.99
CA PRO A 57 1.86 4.36 8.41
C PRO A 57 1.39 4.16 9.86
N PRO A 58 0.59 3.11 10.16
CA PRO A 58 0.22 2.80 11.53
C PRO A 58 1.41 2.31 12.35
N ASP A 59 2.40 1.68 11.70
CA ASP A 59 3.65 1.22 12.27
C ASP A 59 4.78 1.21 11.21
N GLY A 60 5.97 0.81 11.64
CA GLY A 60 7.18 0.83 10.82
C GLY A 60 7.22 -0.18 9.66
N ASP A 61 6.41 -1.23 9.71
CA ASP A 61 6.44 -2.34 8.76
C ASP A 61 5.21 -2.39 7.85
N ALA A 62 4.10 -1.77 8.25
CA ALA A 62 2.81 -1.83 7.55
C ALA A 62 2.88 -1.51 6.04
N VAL A 63 3.71 -0.55 5.63
CA VAL A 63 3.89 -0.20 4.21
C VAL A 63 4.61 -1.33 3.45
N ARG A 64 5.66 -1.91 4.05
CA ARG A 64 6.47 -3.00 3.47
C ARG A 64 5.64 -4.28 3.38
N GLU A 65 4.91 -4.61 4.44
CA GLU A 65 4.01 -5.77 4.49
C GLU A 65 2.92 -5.65 3.43
N ALA A 66 2.21 -4.51 3.38
CA ALA A 66 1.16 -4.29 2.39
C ALA A 66 1.69 -4.34 0.95
N TYR A 67 2.88 -3.80 0.68
CA TYR A 67 3.52 -3.90 -0.62
C TYR A 67 3.88 -5.36 -0.98
N GLY A 68 4.46 -6.11 -0.03
CA GLY A 68 4.81 -7.52 -0.21
C GLY A 68 3.59 -8.38 -0.53
N GLU A 69 2.52 -8.24 0.26
CA GLU A 69 1.26 -8.93 0.01
C GLU A 69 0.65 -8.58 -1.35
N LEU A 70 0.78 -7.32 -1.78
CA LEU A 70 0.29 -6.89 -3.08
C LEU A 70 1.09 -7.54 -4.22
N VAL A 71 2.42 -7.57 -4.12
CA VAL A 71 3.27 -8.25 -5.10
C VAL A 71 2.97 -9.75 -5.14
N ASP A 72 2.85 -10.40 -3.98
CA ASP A 72 2.55 -11.84 -3.90
C ASP A 72 1.18 -12.16 -4.51
N ARG A 73 0.18 -11.32 -4.26
CA ARG A 73 -1.17 -11.48 -4.81
C ARG A 73 -1.22 -11.40 -6.34
N TYR A 74 -0.41 -10.52 -6.94
CA TYR A 74 -0.39 -10.29 -8.39
C TYR A 74 0.82 -10.93 -9.07
N ARG A 75 1.53 -11.85 -8.42
CA ARG A 75 2.80 -12.42 -8.90
C ARG A 75 2.74 -13.02 -10.31
N ASP A 76 1.58 -13.53 -10.72
CA ASP A 76 1.35 -14.19 -12.00
C ASP A 76 0.67 -13.27 -13.04
N ASP A 77 0.42 -12.00 -12.69
CA ASP A 77 -0.16 -10.99 -13.57
C ASP A 77 0.88 -9.91 -13.90
N ALA A 78 1.54 -10.07 -15.05
CA ALA A 78 2.58 -9.15 -15.50
C ALA A 78 2.08 -7.71 -15.72
N ALA A 79 0.81 -7.52 -16.12
CA ALA A 79 0.24 -6.20 -16.32
C ALA A 79 0.04 -5.48 -14.99
N SER A 80 -0.54 -6.18 -14.01
CA SER A 80 -0.70 -5.66 -12.65
C SER A 80 0.66 -5.38 -11.98
N LEU A 81 1.65 -6.27 -12.12
CA LEU A 81 2.99 -6.04 -11.59
C LEU A 81 3.69 -4.82 -12.20
N ALA A 82 3.46 -4.53 -13.49
CA ALA A 82 3.99 -3.34 -14.12
C ALA A 82 3.47 -2.06 -13.46
N THR A 83 2.24 -2.07 -12.95
CA THR A 83 1.64 -0.97 -12.18
C THR A 83 2.16 -0.91 -10.74
N ILE A 84 2.41 -2.06 -10.10
CA ILE A 84 2.82 -2.13 -8.68
C ILE A 84 4.30 -1.76 -8.51
N ARG A 85 5.18 -2.20 -9.42
CA ARG A 85 6.64 -2.06 -9.28
C ARG A 85 7.13 -0.62 -9.00
N PRO A 86 6.66 0.42 -9.70
CA PRO A 86 7.07 1.80 -9.43
C PRO A 86 6.80 2.26 -8.00
N ILE A 87 5.78 1.72 -7.33
CA ILE A 87 5.48 2.05 -5.93
C ILE A 87 6.58 1.52 -5.01
N GLY A 88 7.15 0.35 -5.30
CA GLY A 88 8.27 -0.20 -4.53
C GLY A 88 9.53 0.66 -4.61
N ASP A 89 9.79 1.27 -5.78
CA ASP A 89 10.88 2.24 -5.96
C ASP A 89 10.63 3.51 -5.13
N GLU A 90 9.39 3.97 -5.11
CA GLU A 90 8.99 5.15 -4.34
C GLU A 90 9.08 4.91 -2.84
N ILE A 91 8.62 3.76 -2.34
CA ILE A 91 8.76 3.38 -0.92
C ILE A 91 10.24 3.42 -0.52
N ARG A 92 11.13 2.80 -1.31
CA ARG A 92 12.57 2.80 -1.03
C ARG A 92 13.16 4.22 -0.99
N ARG A 93 12.72 5.10 -1.88
CA ARG A 93 13.15 6.50 -1.88
C ARG A 93 12.68 7.23 -0.62
N LEU A 94 11.41 7.11 -0.26
CA LEU A 94 10.84 7.75 0.93
C LEU A 94 11.50 7.26 2.23
N GLU A 95 11.84 5.98 2.29
CA GLU A 95 12.63 5.40 3.40
C GLU A 95 14.05 6.01 3.46
N ALA A 96 14.72 6.16 2.32
CA ALA A 96 16.06 6.75 2.26
C ALA A 96 16.06 8.24 2.65
N GLU A 97 14.97 8.95 2.35
CA GLU A 97 14.75 10.35 2.72
C GLU A 97 14.28 10.50 4.19
N GLY A 98 14.00 9.39 4.89
CA GLY A 98 13.48 9.40 6.25
C GLY A 98 12.00 9.82 6.37
N SER A 99 11.28 9.92 5.25
CA SER A 99 9.84 10.23 5.22
C SER A 99 8.98 9.01 5.55
N LEU A 100 9.50 7.81 5.28
CA LEU A 100 8.92 6.55 5.77
C LEU A 100 9.88 5.90 6.77
N PRO A 101 9.35 5.24 7.82
CA PRO A 101 10.15 4.40 8.69
C PRO A 101 10.78 3.27 7.87
N SER A 102 12.10 3.10 8.01
CA SER A 102 12.84 2.02 7.36
C SER A 102 13.20 0.95 8.39
N THR A 103 12.72 -0.28 8.19
CA THR A 103 13.14 -1.42 9.02
C THR A 103 14.47 -2.03 8.60
N LEU A 104 15.10 -1.46 7.56
CA LEU A 104 16.54 -1.58 7.31
C LEU A 104 17.34 -0.75 8.32
N VAL A 105 17.14 -1.09 9.59
CA VAL A 105 18.22 -1.25 10.56
C VAL A 105 18.93 0.04 11.01
N ALA A 106 18.64 0.39 12.26
CA ALA A 106 19.58 0.97 13.23
C ALA A 106 20.84 0.09 13.45
N ARG A 107 21.64 -0.14 12.40
CA ARG A 107 23.03 -0.65 12.45
C ARG A 107 23.89 0.23 11.55
N SER A 108 23.97 1.53 11.86
CA SER A 108 25.12 2.32 11.43
C SER A 108 25.60 3.37 12.46
N ASP A 109 25.00 3.45 13.65
CA ASP A 109 25.55 4.31 14.72
C ASP A 109 26.76 3.72 15.47
N ARG A 110 27.26 2.53 15.09
CA ARG A 110 28.45 1.92 15.71
C ARG A 110 29.73 2.07 14.91
N ARG A 111 29.85 3.05 14.01
CA ARG A 111 31.12 3.28 13.30
C ARG A 111 31.49 4.75 13.05
N SER A 112 31.27 5.63 14.03
CA SER A 112 31.89 6.98 13.99
C SER A 112 32.42 7.48 15.36
N ARG A 113 32.84 6.58 16.25
CA ARG A 113 33.68 6.97 17.41
C ARG A 113 34.78 5.95 17.64
N SER A 114 35.78 5.98 16.76
CA SER A 114 37.15 5.61 17.11
C SER A 114 38.08 6.00 15.96
N LYS A 115 38.69 7.18 16.08
CA LYS A 115 40.14 7.28 16.19
C LYS A 115 40.51 8.68 16.69
N LEU A 116 41.34 8.65 17.73
CA LEU A 116 42.22 9.70 18.20
C LEU A 116 43.00 10.35 17.06
#